data_AF-A0A353EWU5-F1
#
_entry.id   AF-A0A353EWU5-F1
#
_cell.length_a   1.000
_cell.length_b   1.000
_cell.length_c   1.000
_cell.angle_alpha   90.00
_cell.angle_beta   90.00
_cell.angle_gamma   90.00
#
_symmetry.space_group_name_H-M   'P 1'
#
loop_
_entity.id
_entity.type
_entity.pdbx_description
1 polymer ?
#
loop_
_entity_poly.entity_id
_entity_poly.type
_entity_poly.pdbx_seq_one_letter_code
_entity_poly.pdbx_strand_id
1 'polypeptide(L)'
;INTYASKGYDAILLLSDDDIVTSVNAAAAKKMFIICPTGHPTDEQLKEIRGNEYFLGSVAPTYDTEYTAGYNMARYFAEEKKQTAFTVFGGATLYGSQMHIQRLAGILAYLCEDSGTSYDGAKTRDELIAKVAGTSLDPTKFVSTKYRITGYMDGFGFDDAFSTKLTNSLESGGTCILTVGAGEVVTKIAYGITSANSKLETCTVGGVDAITADYAACFDLGYAYDCGKFASAMAPSMIMILCAKDGKKIKAPDGYAPKLGLSYWVATSKTALEEMLKSDNATDGYCYNKAVLDHYIEAASYDELAKLCAADYAEAVAIHGTYNKE
;
A
#
# COMPACT_ATOMS: atom_id res chain seq x y z
N ILE A 1 17.77 6.06 13.46
CA ILE A 1 18.60 7.22 13.00
C ILE A 1 20.01 7.19 13.58
N ASN A 2 20.20 7.32 14.91
CA ASN A 2 21.54 7.39 15.54
C ASN A 2 22.50 6.27 15.11
N THR A 3 22.02 5.02 15.03
CA THR A 3 22.79 3.85 14.58
C THR A 3 23.32 3.99 13.14
N TYR A 4 22.55 4.61 12.25
CA TYR A 4 22.96 4.82 10.86
C TYR A 4 23.90 6.03 10.75
N ALA A 5 23.63 7.10 11.52
CA ALA A 5 24.53 8.24 11.62
C ALA A 5 25.94 7.82 12.06
N SER A 6 26.05 6.98 13.10
CA SER A 6 27.35 6.50 13.60
C SER A 6 28.11 5.61 12.62
N LYS A 7 27.41 5.06 11.61
CA LYS A 7 28.01 4.26 10.53
C LYS A 7 28.34 5.10 9.29
N GLY A 8 28.09 6.41 9.32
CA GLY A 8 28.42 7.33 8.22
C GLY A 8 27.44 7.30 7.05
N TYR A 9 26.20 6.85 7.25
CA TYR A 9 25.18 6.95 6.20
C TYR A 9 24.78 8.41 5.97
N ASP A 10 24.55 8.78 4.71
CA ASP A 10 24.15 10.14 4.33
C ASP A 10 22.63 10.38 4.43
N ALA A 11 21.84 9.33 4.36
CA ALA A 11 20.38 9.42 4.24
C ALA A 11 19.63 8.28 4.92
N ILE A 12 18.34 8.50 5.20
CA ILE A 12 17.38 7.54 5.75
C ILE A 12 16.13 7.48 4.87
N LEU A 13 15.72 6.26 4.51
CA LEU A 13 14.36 5.96 4.07
C LEU A 13 13.52 5.63 5.32
N LEU A 14 12.58 6.50 5.67
CA LEU A 14 11.72 6.34 6.84
C LEU A 14 10.47 5.53 6.50
N LEU A 15 10.56 4.21 6.61
CA LEU A 15 9.48 3.28 6.21
C LEU A 15 8.31 3.22 7.20
N SER A 16 8.54 3.58 8.46
CA SER A 16 7.53 3.67 9.50
C SER A 16 8.00 4.63 10.58
N ASP A 17 7.08 5.42 11.12
CA ASP A 17 7.33 6.21 12.31
C ASP A 17 6.03 6.65 12.99
N ASP A 18 6.05 6.65 14.31
CA ASP A 18 4.97 7.16 15.15
C ASP A 18 5.12 8.68 15.37
N ASP A 19 6.34 9.22 15.23
CA ASP A 19 6.64 10.65 15.38
C ASP A 19 7.66 11.15 14.34
N ILE A 20 7.15 11.39 13.14
CA ILE A 20 7.93 11.89 12.00
C ILE A 20 8.66 13.21 12.29
N VAL A 21 8.09 14.07 13.14
CA VAL A 21 8.69 15.36 13.51
C VAL A 21 9.97 15.11 14.28
N THR A 22 9.92 14.24 15.29
CA THR A 22 11.09 13.84 16.06
C THR A 22 12.15 13.19 15.18
N SER A 23 11.76 12.29 14.26
CA SER A 23 12.70 11.65 13.34
C SER A 23 13.38 12.64 12.40
N VAL A 24 12.64 13.59 11.82
CA VAL A 24 13.24 14.62 10.96
C VAL A 24 14.25 15.47 11.73
N ASN A 25 13.90 15.88 12.95
CA ASN A 25 14.81 16.67 13.79
C ASN A 25 16.05 15.87 14.19
N ALA A 26 15.91 14.58 14.51
CA ALA A 26 17.03 13.71 14.82
C ALA A 26 17.96 13.51 13.62
N ALA A 27 17.42 13.33 12.42
CA ALA A 27 18.22 13.22 11.19
C ALA A 27 18.96 14.53 10.88
N ALA A 28 18.28 15.67 11.01
CA ALA A 28 18.87 16.99 10.81
C ALA A 28 20.01 17.28 11.78
N ALA A 29 19.88 16.91 13.06
CA ALA A 29 20.94 17.04 14.05
C ALA A 29 22.20 16.22 13.72
N LYS A 30 22.06 15.20 12.86
CA LYS A 30 23.16 14.37 12.34
C LYS A 30 23.58 14.74 10.92
N LYS A 31 22.97 15.78 10.34
CA LYS A 31 23.16 16.20 8.94
C LYS A 31 22.87 15.09 7.93
N MET A 32 21.92 14.21 8.26
CA MET A 32 21.49 13.12 7.40
C MET A 32 20.19 13.50 6.69
N PHE A 33 20.12 13.29 5.39
CA PHE A 33 18.86 13.44 4.64
C PHE A 33 17.83 12.41 5.08
N ILE A 34 16.55 12.77 5.00
CA ILE A 34 15.43 11.89 5.37
C ILE A 34 14.26 12.07 4.42
N ILE A 35 13.66 10.95 4.00
CA ILE A 35 12.51 10.90 3.10
C ILE A 35 11.54 9.81 3.55
N CYS A 36 10.25 10.01 3.31
CA CYS A 36 9.18 9.09 3.71
C CYS A 36 8.56 8.41 2.47
N PRO A 37 8.97 7.16 2.13
CA PRO A 37 8.52 6.47 0.92
C PRO A 37 7.21 5.65 1.08
N THR A 38 6.67 5.55 2.29
CA THR A 38 5.55 4.63 2.57
C THR A 38 4.31 5.32 3.11
N GLY A 39 4.44 6.55 3.59
CA GLY A 39 3.34 7.35 4.13
C GLY A 39 3.65 8.85 4.07
N HIS A 40 2.59 9.64 4.20
CA HIS A 40 2.69 11.10 4.26
C HIS A 40 2.61 11.59 5.72
N PRO A 41 3.38 12.63 6.09
CA PRO A 41 3.08 13.41 7.28
C PRO A 41 1.67 13.99 7.19
N THR A 42 1.02 14.19 8.35
CA THR A 42 -0.20 15.01 8.42
C THR A 42 0.11 16.44 7.97
N ASP A 43 -0.90 17.24 7.65
CA ASP A 43 -0.68 18.61 7.21
C ASP A 43 -0.07 19.48 8.33
N GLU A 44 -0.40 19.20 9.59
CA GLU A 44 0.21 19.83 10.77
C GLU A 44 1.69 19.46 10.88
N GLN A 45 2.01 18.17 10.81
CA GLN A 45 3.39 17.68 10.87
C GLN A 45 4.20 18.25 9.70
N LEU A 46 3.64 18.24 8.48
CA LEU A 46 4.29 18.79 7.30
C LEU A 46 4.57 20.28 7.48
N LYS A 47 3.63 21.07 8.02
CA LYS A 47 3.84 22.49 8.28
C LYS A 47 5.04 22.75 9.20
N GLU A 48 5.28 21.85 10.16
CA GLU A 48 6.41 21.93 11.09
C GLU A 48 7.74 21.54 10.43
N ILE A 49 7.77 20.45 9.65
CA ILE A 49 9.02 19.88 9.14
C ILE A 49 9.43 20.35 7.75
N ARG A 50 8.51 20.89 6.93
CA ARG A 50 8.77 21.18 5.50
C ARG A 50 9.89 22.17 5.24
N GLY A 51 10.22 23.01 6.23
CA GLY A 51 11.34 23.96 6.18
C GLY A 51 12.68 23.37 6.59
N ASN A 52 12.72 22.13 7.08
CA ASN A 52 13.95 21.47 7.50
C ASN A 52 14.81 21.12 6.29
N GLU A 53 16.07 21.56 6.30
CA GLU A 53 17.00 21.40 5.18
C GLU A 53 17.30 19.93 4.81
N TYR A 54 17.17 19.03 5.79
CA TYR A 54 17.47 17.61 5.66
C TYR A 54 16.23 16.77 5.34
N PHE A 55 15.03 17.33 5.47
CA PHE A 55 13.81 16.66 5.04
C PHE A 55 13.64 16.83 3.54
N LEU A 56 13.70 15.72 2.82
CA LEU A 56 13.56 15.70 1.36
C LEU A 56 12.10 15.63 0.94
N GLY A 57 11.19 15.18 1.79
CA GLY A 57 9.77 15.08 1.47
C GLY A 57 9.19 13.70 1.72
N SER A 58 8.07 13.43 1.07
CA SER A 58 7.39 12.13 1.13
C SER A 58 6.89 11.74 -0.26
N VAL A 59 7.11 10.47 -0.61
CA VAL A 59 6.62 9.86 -1.85
C VAL A 59 5.83 8.62 -1.42
N ALA A 60 4.52 8.71 -1.42
CA ALA A 60 3.67 7.62 -0.92
C ALA A 60 2.30 7.70 -1.59
N PRO A 61 1.49 6.62 -1.57
CA PRO A 61 0.12 6.71 -2.03
C PRO A 61 -0.64 7.77 -1.21
N THR A 62 -1.44 8.57 -1.92
CA THR A 62 -2.34 9.53 -1.28
C THR A 62 -3.49 8.79 -0.61
N TYR A 63 -4.25 9.46 0.26
CA TYR A 63 -5.47 8.86 0.81
C TYR A 63 -6.49 8.48 -0.28
N ASP A 64 -6.55 9.22 -1.37
CA ASP A 64 -7.40 8.89 -2.52
C ASP A 64 -6.91 7.65 -3.25
N THR A 65 -5.59 7.51 -3.39
CA THR A 65 -4.97 6.31 -3.97
C THR A 65 -5.22 5.08 -3.09
N GLU A 66 -5.03 5.21 -1.76
CA GLU A 66 -5.28 4.13 -0.80
C GLU A 66 -6.75 3.69 -0.80
N TYR A 67 -7.68 4.66 -0.84
CA TYR A 67 -9.11 4.41 -0.98
C TYR A 67 -9.42 3.69 -2.30
N THR A 68 -8.89 4.20 -3.41
CA THR A 68 -9.13 3.65 -4.74
C THR A 68 -8.60 2.22 -4.86
N ALA A 69 -7.47 1.91 -4.23
CA ALA A 69 -6.90 0.55 -4.22
C ALA A 69 -7.86 -0.45 -3.53
N GLY A 70 -8.39 -0.09 -2.36
CA GLY A 70 -9.39 -0.91 -1.67
C GLY A 70 -10.69 -1.06 -2.46
N TYR A 71 -11.16 0.04 -3.04
CA TYR A 71 -12.35 0.06 -3.89
C TYR A 71 -12.21 -0.87 -5.12
N ASN A 72 -11.11 -0.74 -5.86
CA ASN A 72 -10.85 -1.54 -7.06
C ASN A 72 -10.69 -3.02 -6.74
N MET A 73 -10.05 -3.37 -5.60
CA MET A 73 -9.96 -4.75 -5.16
C MET A 73 -11.35 -5.34 -4.88
N ALA A 74 -12.20 -4.64 -4.11
CA ALA A 74 -13.56 -5.10 -3.83
C ALA A 74 -14.37 -5.27 -5.12
N ARG A 75 -14.24 -4.31 -6.04
CA ARG A 75 -14.85 -4.36 -7.36
C ARG A 75 -14.42 -5.58 -8.17
N TYR A 76 -13.12 -5.84 -8.26
CA TYR A 76 -12.57 -6.98 -8.98
C TYR A 76 -13.18 -8.30 -8.47
N PHE A 77 -13.23 -8.51 -7.16
CA PHE A 77 -13.79 -9.75 -6.63
C PHE A 77 -15.31 -9.85 -6.81
N ALA A 78 -16.04 -8.76 -6.62
CA ALA A 78 -17.49 -8.76 -6.78
C ALA A 78 -17.94 -8.91 -8.24
N GLU A 79 -17.29 -8.20 -9.18
CA GLU A 79 -17.70 -8.15 -10.57
C GLU A 79 -17.04 -9.22 -11.42
N GLU A 80 -15.74 -9.41 -11.29
CA GLU A 80 -15.00 -10.35 -12.16
C GLU A 80 -15.00 -11.76 -11.57
N LYS A 81 -14.76 -11.88 -10.25
CA LYS A 81 -14.76 -13.18 -9.56
C LYS A 81 -16.13 -13.59 -9.01
N LYS A 82 -17.16 -12.75 -9.17
CA LYS A 82 -18.55 -13.01 -8.76
C LYS A 82 -18.70 -13.37 -7.27
N GLN A 83 -17.80 -12.87 -6.43
CA GLN A 83 -17.82 -13.12 -5.00
C GLN A 83 -18.90 -12.29 -4.31
N THR A 84 -19.57 -12.88 -3.33
CA THR A 84 -20.61 -12.21 -2.53
C THR A 84 -20.43 -12.37 -1.02
N ALA A 85 -19.57 -13.30 -0.58
CA ALA A 85 -19.29 -13.55 0.83
C ALA A 85 -17.83 -13.25 1.15
N PHE A 86 -17.62 -12.15 1.87
CA PHE A 86 -16.30 -11.58 2.13
C PHE A 86 -15.92 -11.74 3.59
N THR A 87 -14.69 -12.18 3.84
CA THR A 87 -13.97 -11.94 5.09
C THR A 87 -13.08 -10.72 4.87
N VAL A 88 -12.95 -9.84 5.86
CA VAL A 88 -12.13 -8.63 5.73
C VAL A 88 -11.00 -8.63 6.76
N PHE A 89 -9.77 -8.46 6.29
CA PHE A 89 -8.63 -8.16 7.16
C PHE A 89 -8.31 -6.67 7.10
N GLY A 90 -8.52 -5.97 8.21
CA GLY A 90 -8.41 -4.52 8.34
C GLY A 90 -7.04 -3.99 8.76
N GLY A 91 -6.01 -4.84 8.87
CA GLY A 91 -4.65 -4.39 9.21
C GLY A 91 -4.59 -3.58 10.50
N ALA A 92 -3.97 -2.39 10.47
CA ALA A 92 -3.84 -1.47 11.61
C ALA A 92 -4.94 -0.40 11.71
N THR A 93 -6.13 -0.65 11.17
CA THR A 93 -7.31 0.25 11.33
C THR A 93 -7.64 0.54 12.80
N LEU A 94 -7.59 -0.48 13.66
CA LEU A 94 -7.83 -0.36 15.11
C LEU A 94 -6.83 0.58 15.81
N TYR A 95 -5.65 0.74 15.22
CA TYR A 95 -4.59 1.62 15.72
C TYR A 95 -4.60 3.00 15.04
N GLY A 96 -5.62 3.32 14.23
CA GLY A 96 -5.77 4.62 13.60
C GLY A 96 -4.93 4.82 12.32
N SER A 97 -4.37 3.75 11.75
CA SER A 97 -3.57 3.84 10.51
C SER A 97 -4.43 4.34 9.34
N GLN A 98 -4.22 5.58 8.91
CA GLN A 98 -4.99 6.21 7.83
C GLN A 98 -4.93 5.42 6.53
N MET A 99 -3.77 4.85 6.20
CA MET A 99 -3.59 3.97 5.04
C MET A 99 -4.60 2.82 5.03
N HIS A 100 -4.67 2.04 6.11
CA HIS A 100 -5.59 0.90 6.21
C HIS A 100 -7.05 1.33 6.33
N ILE A 101 -7.32 2.46 7.00
CA ILE A 101 -8.66 3.05 7.09
C ILE A 101 -9.19 3.43 5.71
N GLN A 102 -8.37 4.10 4.89
CA GLN A 102 -8.77 4.51 3.54
C GLN A 102 -9.05 3.29 2.66
N ARG A 103 -8.17 2.27 2.68
CA ARG A 103 -8.40 1.00 1.96
C ARG A 103 -9.69 0.32 2.40
N LEU A 104 -9.94 0.21 3.70
CA LEU A 104 -11.17 -0.40 4.24
C LEU A 104 -12.41 0.40 3.83
N ALA A 105 -12.35 1.74 3.92
CA ALA A 105 -13.44 2.59 3.46
C ALA A 105 -13.70 2.42 1.95
N GLY A 106 -12.66 2.25 1.14
CA GLY A 106 -12.78 1.94 -0.29
C GLY A 106 -13.52 0.63 -0.55
N ILE A 107 -13.15 -0.44 0.17
CA ILE A 107 -13.83 -1.75 0.10
C ILE A 107 -15.32 -1.58 0.43
N LEU A 108 -15.63 -0.94 1.55
CA LEU A 108 -17.01 -0.76 2.00
C LEU A 108 -17.82 0.12 1.05
N ALA A 109 -17.22 1.20 0.54
CA ALA A 109 -17.89 2.13 -0.36
C ALA A 109 -18.33 1.45 -1.64
N TYR A 110 -17.45 0.64 -2.26
CA TYR A 110 -17.83 -0.17 -3.43
C TYR A 110 -19.03 -1.08 -3.13
N LEU A 111 -18.99 -1.82 -2.02
CA LEU A 111 -20.09 -2.70 -1.65
C LEU A 111 -21.39 -1.93 -1.39
N CYS A 112 -21.30 -0.72 -0.82
CA CYS A 112 -22.43 0.17 -0.52
C CYS A 112 -23.06 0.83 -1.75
N GLU A 113 -22.47 0.70 -2.93
CA GLU A 113 -23.11 1.14 -4.19
C GLU A 113 -24.34 0.28 -4.53
N ASP A 114 -24.37 -0.98 -4.07
CA ASP A 114 -25.53 -1.84 -4.25
C ASP A 114 -26.73 -1.32 -3.47
N SER A 115 -27.88 -1.22 -4.14
CA SER A 115 -29.09 -0.62 -3.60
C SER A 115 -29.62 -1.43 -2.41
N GLY A 116 -29.44 -0.90 -1.20
CA GLY A 116 -29.81 -1.58 0.05
C GLY A 116 -28.61 -1.98 0.90
N THR A 117 -27.39 -1.74 0.42
CA THR A 117 -26.17 -1.97 1.19
C THR A 117 -25.76 -0.73 2.00
N SER A 118 -25.34 -0.93 3.25
CA SER A 118 -24.73 0.10 4.12
C SER A 118 -23.93 -0.53 5.25
N TYR A 119 -23.00 0.22 5.84
CA TYR A 119 -22.34 -0.15 7.09
C TYR A 119 -22.77 0.82 8.20
N ASP A 120 -23.55 0.33 9.17
CA ASP A 120 -24.08 1.16 10.27
C ASP A 120 -24.81 2.42 9.77
N GLY A 121 -25.55 2.27 8.66
CA GLY A 121 -26.25 3.34 7.95
C GLY A 121 -25.36 4.23 7.05
N ALA A 122 -24.03 4.15 7.17
CA ALA A 122 -23.08 4.89 6.35
C ALA A 122 -22.94 4.29 4.95
N LYS A 123 -22.73 5.17 3.95
CA LYS A 123 -22.50 4.77 2.55
C LYS A 123 -21.40 5.58 1.88
N THR A 124 -21.24 6.84 2.27
CA THR A 124 -20.22 7.71 1.67
C THR A 124 -18.86 7.47 2.32
N ARG A 125 -17.79 7.81 1.59
CA ARG A 125 -16.41 7.65 2.08
C ARG A 125 -16.20 8.27 3.46
N ASP A 126 -16.61 9.52 3.65
CA ASP A 126 -16.36 10.25 4.91
C ASP A 126 -17.10 9.62 6.10
N GLU A 127 -18.36 9.20 5.88
CA GLU A 127 -19.13 8.50 6.91
C GLU A 127 -18.50 7.15 7.24
N LEU A 128 -18.06 6.39 6.23
CA LEU A 128 -17.43 5.08 6.42
C LEU A 128 -16.11 5.20 7.17
N ILE A 129 -15.27 6.18 6.82
CA ILE A 129 -14.03 6.50 7.55
C ILE A 129 -14.36 6.79 9.01
N ALA A 130 -15.35 7.65 9.28
CA ALA A 130 -15.74 8.00 10.64
C ALA A 130 -16.23 6.78 11.46
N LYS A 131 -16.75 5.74 10.81
CA LYS A 131 -17.22 4.51 11.46
C LYS A 131 -16.13 3.47 11.74
N VAL A 132 -14.99 3.52 11.03
CA VAL A 132 -13.92 2.50 11.15
C VAL A 132 -12.59 3.06 11.65
N ALA A 133 -12.44 4.38 11.75
CA ALA A 133 -11.20 5.01 12.19
C ALA A 133 -10.92 4.71 13.67
N GLY A 134 -9.83 3.99 13.94
CA GLY A 134 -9.42 3.65 15.31
C GLY A 134 -10.31 2.62 16.00
N THR A 135 -11.15 1.90 15.23
CA THR A 135 -12.08 0.91 15.75
C THR A 135 -12.12 -0.31 14.86
N SER A 136 -12.29 -1.50 15.45
CA SER A 136 -12.55 -2.71 14.68
C SER A 136 -13.91 -2.62 13.97
N LEU A 137 -13.97 -3.10 12.73
CA LEU A 137 -15.22 -3.27 12.00
C LEU A 137 -16.07 -4.35 12.67
N ASP A 138 -17.37 -4.09 12.80
CA ASP A 138 -18.35 -5.04 13.31
C ASP A 138 -19.20 -5.60 12.15
N PRO A 139 -18.97 -6.85 11.72
CA PRO A 139 -19.71 -7.43 10.60
C PRO A 139 -21.24 -7.39 10.76
N THR A 140 -21.76 -7.36 12.00
CA THR A 140 -23.21 -7.35 12.26
C THR A 140 -23.88 -6.02 11.87
N LYS A 141 -23.10 -4.95 11.72
CA LYS A 141 -23.57 -3.64 11.26
C LYS A 141 -23.60 -3.51 9.74
N PHE A 142 -23.06 -4.49 9.02
CA PHE A 142 -23.12 -4.51 7.57
C PHE A 142 -24.47 -5.07 7.12
N VAL A 143 -25.30 -4.21 6.52
CA VAL A 143 -26.63 -4.54 6.02
C VAL A 143 -26.55 -4.64 4.51
N SER A 144 -26.93 -5.78 3.92
CA SER A 144 -27.01 -5.96 2.47
C SER A 144 -27.88 -7.18 2.13
N THR A 145 -28.56 -7.13 0.99
CA THR A 145 -29.27 -8.29 0.41
C THR A 145 -28.43 -9.09 -0.58
N LYS A 146 -27.28 -8.53 -1.01
CA LYS A 146 -26.42 -9.11 -2.05
C LYS A 146 -25.09 -9.60 -1.49
N TYR A 147 -24.49 -8.82 -0.61
CA TYR A 147 -23.17 -9.10 -0.06
C TYR A 147 -23.26 -9.51 1.41
N ARG A 148 -22.24 -10.20 1.88
CA ARG A 148 -22.08 -10.56 3.29
C ARG A 148 -20.66 -10.29 3.72
N ILE A 149 -20.48 -9.70 4.89
CA ILE A 149 -19.21 -9.74 5.61
C ILE A 149 -19.31 -10.87 6.64
N THR A 150 -18.61 -11.97 6.40
CA THR A 150 -18.69 -13.19 7.23
C THR A 150 -17.79 -13.15 8.45
N GLY A 151 -16.80 -12.25 8.44
CA GLY A 151 -15.88 -12.07 9.55
C GLY A 151 -14.94 -10.90 9.32
N TYR A 152 -14.35 -10.44 10.41
CA TYR A 152 -13.39 -9.35 10.41
C TYR A 152 -12.25 -9.61 11.40
N MET A 153 -11.04 -9.30 10.97
CA MET A 153 -9.83 -9.35 11.79
C MET A 153 -8.98 -8.11 11.56
N ASP A 154 -8.25 -7.68 12.58
CA ASP A 154 -7.29 -6.59 12.54
C ASP A 154 -6.12 -6.88 13.49
N GLY A 155 -5.07 -6.06 13.39
CA GLY A 155 -3.79 -6.28 14.05
C GLY A 155 -2.93 -7.34 13.35
N PHE A 156 -1.63 -7.29 13.66
CA PHE A 156 -0.60 -8.15 13.03
C PHE A 156 -0.09 -9.25 13.97
N GLY A 157 -0.87 -9.61 14.98
CA GLY A 157 -0.48 -10.64 15.95
C GLY A 157 -0.46 -12.05 15.35
N PHE A 158 -1.31 -12.32 14.35
CA PHE A 158 -1.43 -13.61 13.63
C PHE A 158 -1.37 -14.84 14.56
N ASP A 159 -1.99 -14.73 15.73
CA ASP A 159 -2.00 -15.75 16.78
C ASP A 159 -3.17 -16.73 16.63
N ASP A 160 -3.37 -17.59 17.63
CA ASP A 160 -4.48 -18.54 17.67
C ASP A 160 -5.84 -17.83 17.64
N ALA A 161 -5.93 -16.61 18.19
CA ALA A 161 -7.17 -15.83 18.17
C ALA A 161 -7.48 -15.33 16.75
N PHE A 162 -6.45 -14.88 16.00
CA PHE A 162 -6.59 -14.56 14.58
C PHE A 162 -7.06 -15.78 13.79
N SER A 163 -6.38 -16.91 13.96
CA SER A 163 -6.69 -18.16 13.24
C SER A 163 -8.10 -18.66 13.56
N THR A 164 -8.53 -18.57 14.82
CA THR A 164 -9.89 -18.93 15.24
C THR A 164 -10.94 -18.03 14.59
N LYS A 165 -10.73 -16.72 14.57
CA LYS A 165 -11.65 -15.78 13.90
C LYS A 165 -11.76 -16.06 12.41
N LEU A 166 -10.63 -16.32 11.75
CA LEU A 166 -10.61 -16.67 10.33
C LEU A 166 -11.35 -17.99 10.07
N THR A 167 -11.08 -19.04 10.84
CA THR A 167 -11.80 -20.32 10.75
C THR A 167 -13.31 -20.13 10.89
N ASN A 168 -13.77 -19.38 11.89
CA ASN A 168 -15.19 -19.11 12.11
C ASN A 168 -15.82 -18.35 10.92
N SER A 169 -15.08 -17.42 10.31
CA SER A 169 -15.54 -16.69 9.12
C SER A 169 -15.71 -17.62 7.93
N LEU A 170 -14.76 -18.52 7.70
CA LEU A 170 -14.80 -19.51 6.62
C LEU A 170 -15.93 -20.52 6.86
N GLU A 171 -16.11 -21.03 8.08
CA GLU A 171 -17.23 -21.91 8.46
C GLU A 171 -18.59 -21.23 8.31
N SER A 172 -18.64 -19.90 8.49
CA SER A 172 -19.84 -19.11 8.25
C SER A 172 -20.13 -18.92 6.74
N GLY A 173 -19.30 -19.44 5.85
CA GLY A 173 -19.45 -19.38 4.39
C GLY A 173 -18.68 -18.25 3.73
N GLY A 174 -17.59 -17.76 4.34
CA GLY A 174 -16.68 -16.82 3.69
C GLY A 174 -15.87 -17.51 2.58
N THR A 175 -15.92 -16.99 1.35
CA THR A 175 -15.26 -17.58 0.17
C THR A 175 -14.20 -16.67 -0.45
N CYS A 176 -14.17 -15.41 -0.03
CA CYS A 176 -13.20 -14.42 -0.47
C CYS A 176 -12.69 -13.62 0.73
N ILE A 177 -11.37 -13.42 0.82
CA ILE A 177 -10.76 -12.53 1.81
C ILE A 177 -10.24 -11.28 1.09
N LEU A 178 -10.67 -10.11 1.57
CA LEU A 178 -10.16 -8.82 1.15
C LEU A 178 -9.22 -8.29 2.24
N THR A 179 -7.93 -8.15 1.93
CA THR A 179 -6.93 -7.68 2.90
C THR A 179 -6.46 -6.28 2.56
N VAL A 180 -6.42 -5.41 3.57
CA VAL A 180 -5.84 -4.07 3.43
C VAL A 180 -4.34 -4.05 3.75
N GLY A 181 -3.71 -5.21 3.92
CA GLY A 181 -2.29 -5.42 4.24
C GLY A 181 -1.98 -6.90 4.45
N ALA A 182 -0.70 -7.29 4.49
CA ALA A 182 -0.22 -8.64 4.80
C ALA A 182 -0.96 -9.77 4.05
N GLY A 183 -1.27 -9.56 2.76
CA GLY A 183 -2.02 -10.53 1.95
C GLY A 183 -1.35 -11.91 1.89
N GLU A 184 -0.02 -11.96 1.89
CA GLU A 184 0.78 -13.19 1.92
C GLU A 184 0.48 -14.03 3.18
N VAL A 185 0.59 -13.43 4.36
CA VAL A 185 0.40 -14.12 5.65
C VAL A 185 -1.04 -14.62 5.77
N VAL A 186 -2.00 -13.76 5.46
CA VAL A 186 -3.43 -14.10 5.53
C VAL A 186 -3.76 -15.24 4.56
N THR A 187 -3.20 -15.23 3.34
CA THR A 187 -3.39 -16.30 2.36
C THR A 187 -2.85 -17.63 2.87
N LYS A 188 -1.64 -17.64 3.43
CA LYS A 188 -1.01 -18.87 3.96
C LYS A 188 -1.82 -19.48 5.10
N ILE A 189 -2.34 -18.65 6.01
CA ILE A 189 -3.20 -19.12 7.12
C ILE A 189 -4.53 -19.66 6.56
N ALA A 190 -5.19 -18.91 5.68
CA ALA A 190 -6.45 -19.34 5.06
C ALA A 190 -6.29 -20.68 4.33
N TYR A 191 -5.24 -20.83 3.54
CA TYR A 191 -4.92 -22.08 2.85
C TYR A 191 -4.69 -23.23 3.82
N GLY A 192 -3.95 -23.00 4.91
CA GLY A 192 -3.74 -24.00 5.97
C GLY A 192 -5.06 -24.49 6.58
N ILE A 193 -5.99 -23.57 6.86
CA ILE A 193 -7.32 -23.90 7.40
C ILE A 193 -8.15 -24.70 6.38
N THR A 194 -8.25 -24.22 5.14
CA THR A 194 -9.09 -24.86 4.11
C THR A 194 -8.52 -26.20 3.65
N SER A 195 -7.20 -26.35 3.58
CA SER A 195 -6.56 -27.62 3.22
C SER A 195 -6.68 -28.69 4.32
N ALA A 196 -6.75 -28.28 5.58
CA ALA A 196 -6.95 -29.19 6.72
C ALA A 196 -8.43 -29.59 6.92
N ASN A 197 -9.38 -28.87 6.34
CA ASN A 197 -10.81 -29.12 6.51
C ASN A 197 -11.54 -29.19 5.16
N SER A 198 -11.73 -30.41 4.65
CA SER A 198 -12.38 -30.68 3.36
C SER A 198 -13.86 -30.27 3.26
N LYS A 199 -14.48 -29.83 4.36
CA LYS A 199 -15.83 -29.27 4.35
C LYS A 199 -15.86 -27.78 3.99
N LEU A 200 -14.72 -27.09 4.07
CA LEU A 200 -14.59 -25.69 3.71
C LEU A 200 -14.28 -25.56 2.23
N GLU A 201 -14.84 -24.54 1.61
CA GLU A 201 -14.48 -24.15 0.24
C GLU A 201 -13.08 -23.54 0.22
N THR A 202 -12.39 -23.67 -0.92
CA THR A 202 -11.14 -22.94 -1.15
C THR A 202 -11.42 -21.45 -1.14
N CYS A 203 -10.66 -20.70 -0.36
CA CYS A 203 -10.83 -19.26 -0.27
C CYS A 203 -9.97 -18.55 -1.31
N THR A 204 -10.54 -17.56 -2.00
CA THR A 204 -9.76 -16.62 -2.80
C THR A 204 -9.33 -15.44 -1.94
N VAL A 205 -8.14 -14.89 -2.20
CA VAL A 205 -7.60 -13.78 -1.40
C VAL A 205 -7.09 -12.67 -2.33
N GLY A 206 -7.37 -11.42 -1.96
CA GLY A 206 -6.74 -10.25 -2.56
C GLY A 206 -6.14 -9.36 -1.50
N GLY A 207 -5.05 -8.68 -1.84
CA GLY A 207 -4.35 -7.80 -0.92
C GLY A 207 -3.91 -6.48 -1.54
N VAL A 208 -3.92 -5.45 -0.69
CA VAL A 208 -3.27 -4.16 -0.95
C VAL A 208 -2.12 -4.00 0.06
N ASP A 209 -0.89 -4.20 -0.40
CA ASP A 209 0.31 -4.07 0.42
C ASP A 209 1.57 -3.77 -0.42
N ALA A 210 2.08 -4.79 -1.10
CA ALA A 210 3.42 -4.83 -1.67
C ALA A 210 3.50 -5.79 -2.88
N ILE A 211 4.28 -5.43 -3.89
CA ILE A 211 4.66 -6.32 -4.99
C ILE A 211 5.97 -6.98 -4.59
N THR A 212 5.95 -8.28 -4.24
CA THR A 212 7.16 -9.06 -3.92
C THR A 212 7.03 -10.50 -4.40
N ALA A 213 8.17 -11.22 -4.47
CA ALA A 213 8.20 -12.63 -4.87
C ALA A 213 7.39 -13.54 -3.93
N ASP A 214 7.27 -13.20 -2.64
CA ASP A 214 6.51 -14.00 -1.68
C ASP A 214 5.01 -14.03 -2.01
N TYR A 215 4.48 -12.95 -2.58
CA TYR A 215 3.09 -12.87 -3.06
C TYR A 215 2.85 -13.73 -4.31
N ALA A 216 3.85 -13.89 -5.19
CA ALA A 216 3.72 -14.74 -6.38
C ALA A 216 3.50 -16.22 -6.03
N ALA A 217 4.19 -16.71 -4.99
CA ALA A 217 3.95 -18.06 -4.48
C ALA A 217 2.55 -18.23 -3.88
N CYS A 218 1.95 -17.16 -3.35
CA CYS A 218 0.61 -17.20 -2.77
C CYS A 218 -0.50 -17.37 -3.82
N PHE A 219 -0.25 -17.08 -5.10
CA PHE A 219 -1.23 -17.36 -6.16
C PHE A 219 -1.56 -18.86 -6.27
N ASP A 220 -0.59 -19.73 -5.99
CA ASP A 220 -0.82 -21.18 -5.96
C ASP A 220 -1.66 -21.62 -4.74
N LEU A 221 -1.83 -20.72 -3.76
CA LEU A 221 -2.55 -20.95 -2.50
C LEU A 221 -3.93 -20.27 -2.45
N GLY A 222 -4.37 -19.63 -3.54
CA GLY A 222 -5.66 -18.94 -3.64
C GLY A 222 -5.58 -17.42 -3.71
N TYR A 223 -4.38 -16.82 -3.70
CA TYR A 223 -4.24 -15.39 -3.98
C TYR A 223 -4.62 -15.09 -5.45
N ALA A 224 -5.31 -13.98 -5.69
CA ALA A 224 -5.92 -13.69 -7.00
C ALA A 224 -5.88 -12.21 -7.39
N TYR A 225 -5.36 -11.34 -6.51
CA TYR A 225 -5.24 -9.91 -6.73
C TYR A 225 -4.13 -9.36 -5.82
N ASP A 226 -3.10 -8.78 -6.43
CA ASP A 226 -2.02 -8.10 -5.73
C ASP A 226 -1.98 -6.63 -6.11
N CYS A 227 -1.82 -5.75 -5.13
CA CYS A 227 -1.73 -4.31 -5.34
C CYS A 227 -0.65 -3.74 -4.41
N GLY A 228 0.48 -3.30 -4.95
CA GLY A 228 1.66 -2.95 -4.14
C GLY A 228 2.46 -1.75 -4.62
N LYS A 229 3.25 -1.18 -3.69
CA LYS A 229 3.92 0.13 -3.86
C LYS A 229 5.44 0.12 -3.83
N PHE A 230 6.11 -0.94 -3.38
CA PHE A 230 7.56 -0.87 -3.14
C PHE A 230 8.37 -0.68 -4.43
N ALA A 231 8.03 -1.40 -5.49
CA ALA A 231 8.65 -1.22 -6.80
C ALA A 231 8.49 0.23 -7.32
N SER A 232 7.34 0.87 -7.07
CA SER A 232 7.09 2.26 -7.47
C SER A 232 7.71 3.31 -6.53
N ALA A 233 7.83 3.05 -5.22
CA ALA A 233 8.26 4.03 -4.23
C ALA A 233 9.78 4.24 -4.10
N MET A 234 10.59 3.20 -4.39
CA MET A 234 12.03 3.24 -4.12
C MET A 234 12.78 4.17 -5.06
N ALA A 235 12.49 4.13 -6.37
CA ALA A 235 13.21 4.94 -7.35
C ALA A 235 13.04 6.46 -7.14
N PRO A 236 11.81 7.01 -6.98
CA PRO A 236 11.64 8.42 -6.65
C PRO A 236 12.42 8.84 -5.40
N SER A 237 12.41 7.99 -4.37
CA SER A 237 13.10 8.28 -3.11
C SER A 237 14.61 8.33 -3.28
N MET A 238 15.17 7.40 -4.06
CA MET A 238 16.58 7.39 -4.41
C MET A 238 17.00 8.60 -5.26
N ILE A 239 16.18 8.98 -6.24
CA ILE A 239 16.40 10.20 -7.05
C ILE A 239 16.51 11.42 -6.13
N MET A 240 15.56 11.61 -5.22
CA MET A 240 15.55 12.75 -4.31
C MET A 240 16.80 12.79 -3.40
N ILE A 241 17.24 11.64 -2.89
CA ILE A 241 18.47 11.53 -2.08
C ILE A 241 19.70 11.91 -2.91
N LEU A 242 19.84 11.37 -4.12
CA LEU A 242 21.00 11.60 -4.98
C LEU A 242 21.06 13.05 -5.45
N CYS A 243 19.93 13.62 -5.87
CA CYS A 243 19.79 15.05 -6.16
C CYS A 243 20.23 15.93 -4.98
N ALA A 244 19.82 15.57 -3.75
CA ALA A 244 20.18 16.33 -2.56
C ALA A 244 21.69 16.27 -2.25
N LYS A 245 22.32 15.11 -2.46
CA LYS A 245 23.78 14.95 -2.33
C LYS A 245 24.56 15.79 -3.33
N ASP A 246 24.00 16.00 -4.52
CA ASP A 246 24.58 16.85 -5.56
C ASP A 246 24.24 18.34 -5.39
N GLY A 247 23.60 18.72 -4.28
CA GLY A 247 23.20 20.10 -4.00
C GLY A 247 21.97 20.59 -4.79
N LYS A 248 21.28 19.69 -5.49
CA LYS A 248 20.12 19.97 -6.35
C LYS A 248 18.81 19.47 -5.74
N LYS A 249 18.50 19.85 -4.49
CA LYS A 249 17.26 19.42 -3.81
C LYS A 249 16.01 19.76 -4.64
N ILE A 250 15.24 18.73 -4.98
CA ILE A 250 13.94 18.87 -5.64
C ILE A 250 12.95 19.46 -4.64
N LYS A 251 12.27 20.54 -5.03
CA LYS A 251 11.32 21.28 -4.19
C LYS A 251 9.98 21.37 -4.89
N ALA A 252 8.91 21.39 -4.12
CA ALA A 252 7.59 21.69 -4.64
C ALA A 252 7.49 23.16 -5.11
N PRO A 253 6.42 23.54 -5.84
CA PRO A 253 6.25 24.92 -6.32
C PRO A 253 6.25 25.99 -5.22
N ASP A 254 5.92 25.61 -3.98
CA ASP A 254 5.98 26.50 -2.80
C ASP A 254 7.39 26.66 -2.21
N GLY A 255 8.40 26.01 -2.78
CA GLY A 255 9.80 26.08 -2.38
C GLY A 255 10.19 25.14 -1.23
N TYR A 256 9.27 24.30 -0.75
CA TYR A 256 9.51 23.36 0.34
C TYR A 256 9.66 21.91 -0.14
N ALA A 257 9.96 21.00 0.79
CA ALA A 257 10.04 19.57 0.55
C ALA A 257 8.71 19.02 -0.04
N PRO A 258 8.74 18.27 -1.15
CA PRO A 258 7.52 17.81 -1.81
C PRO A 258 6.77 16.71 -1.05
N LYS A 259 5.45 16.71 -1.22
CA LYS A 259 4.51 15.63 -0.85
C LYS A 259 3.91 15.08 -2.14
N LEU A 260 4.45 13.97 -2.65
CA LEU A 260 4.10 13.40 -3.95
C LEU A 260 3.27 12.12 -3.79
N GLY A 261 2.14 12.08 -4.49
CA GLY A 261 1.28 10.92 -4.59
C GLY A 261 1.91 9.84 -5.47
N LEU A 262 1.93 8.61 -4.97
CA LEU A 262 2.43 7.43 -5.67
C LEU A 262 1.29 6.56 -6.19
N SER A 263 1.41 6.02 -7.39
CA SER A 263 0.52 4.99 -7.92
C SER A 263 0.91 3.58 -7.47
N TYR A 264 -0.11 2.72 -7.37
CA TYR A 264 0.06 1.29 -7.16
C TYR A 264 0.33 0.55 -8.47
N TRP A 265 1.09 -0.54 -8.38
CA TRP A 265 1.09 -1.57 -9.41
C TRP A 265 0.11 -2.67 -9.02
N VAL A 266 -0.60 -3.22 -10.00
CA VAL A 266 -1.69 -4.18 -9.77
C VAL A 266 -1.52 -5.41 -10.65
N ALA A 267 -1.45 -6.59 -10.03
CA ALA A 267 -1.41 -7.87 -10.70
C ALA A 267 -2.66 -8.71 -10.35
N THR A 268 -3.43 -9.09 -11.36
CA THR A 268 -4.63 -9.95 -11.19
C THR A 268 -4.36 -11.43 -11.51
N SER A 269 -3.10 -11.77 -11.78
CA SER A 269 -2.65 -13.13 -12.04
C SER A 269 -1.20 -13.32 -11.62
N LYS A 270 -0.81 -14.59 -11.39
CA LYS A 270 0.58 -14.97 -11.11
C LYS A 270 1.52 -14.51 -12.22
N THR A 271 1.15 -14.73 -13.47
CA THR A 271 1.96 -14.34 -14.63
C THR A 271 2.18 -12.83 -14.68
N ALA A 272 1.14 -12.03 -14.47
CA ALA A 272 1.27 -10.58 -14.43
C ALA A 272 2.21 -10.13 -13.29
N LEU A 273 2.09 -10.74 -12.11
CA LEU A 273 2.99 -10.45 -10.99
C LEU A 273 4.44 -10.85 -11.30
N GLU A 274 4.66 -12.04 -11.85
CA GLU A 274 5.99 -12.51 -12.27
C GLU A 274 6.62 -11.62 -13.34
N GLU A 275 5.82 -11.07 -14.28
CA GLU A 275 6.28 -10.07 -15.24
C GLU A 275 6.69 -8.76 -14.57
N MET A 276 5.95 -8.29 -13.58
CA MET A 276 6.34 -7.11 -12.79
C MET A 276 7.65 -7.35 -12.03
N LEU A 277 7.82 -8.54 -11.44
CA LEU A 277 9.03 -8.92 -10.69
C LEU A 277 10.26 -9.07 -11.59
N LYS A 278 10.07 -9.46 -12.86
CA LYS A 278 11.14 -9.41 -13.87
C LYS A 278 11.62 -7.99 -14.14
N SER A 279 10.77 -7.00 -13.93
CA SER A 279 11.12 -5.59 -14.09
C SER A 279 11.69 -4.96 -12.82
N ASP A 280 11.98 -5.75 -11.78
CA ASP A 280 12.53 -5.24 -10.51
C ASP A 280 13.52 -6.24 -9.89
N ASN A 281 14.50 -6.71 -10.67
CA ASN A 281 15.52 -7.62 -10.16
C ASN A 281 16.89 -7.51 -10.84
N ALA A 282 17.91 -8.10 -10.21
CA ALA A 282 19.31 -8.01 -10.66
C ALA A 282 19.62 -8.79 -11.96
N THR A 283 18.81 -9.80 -12.30
CA THR A 283 19.04 -10.70 -13.44
C THR A 283 18.43 -10.15 -14.72
N ASP A 284 17.15 -9.78 -14.66
CA ASP A 284 16.38 -9.32 -15.82
C ASP A 284 16.47 -7.79 -16.01
N GLY A 285 16.75 -7.07 -14.92
CA GLY A 285 16.91 -5.62 -14.90
C GLY A 285 15.86 -4.92 -14.05
N TYR A 286 16.04 -3.60 -13.93
CA TYR A 286 15.14 -2.72 -13.19
C TYR A 286 14.41 -1.80 -14.16
N CYS A 287 13.10 -1.66 -14.00
CA CYS A 287 12.29 -0.70 -14.71
C CYS A 287 12.88 0.71 -14.51
N TYR A 288 13.20 1.03 -13.25
CA TYR A 288 13.93 2.22 -12.84
C TYR A 288 15.44 1.95 -12.70
N ASN A 289 16.09 1.57 -13.80
CA ASN A 289 17.55 1.36 -13.82
C ASN A 289 18.35 2.67 -13.83
N LYS A 290 19.67 2.56 -13.90
CA LYS A 290 20.60 3.70 -13.86
C LYS A 290 20.26 4.79 -14.89
N ALA A 291 19.97 4.44 -16.15
CA ALA A 291 19.70 5.46 -17.18
C ALA A 291 18.42 6.25 -16.85
N VAL A 292 17.39 5.58 -16.34
CA VAL A 292 16.19 6.25 -15.85
C VAL A 292 16.55 7.16 -14.68
N LEU A 293 17.24 6.65 -13.66
CA LEU A 293 17.63 7.46 -12.49
C LEU A 293 18.47 8.68 -12.89
N ASP A 294 19.47 8.50 -13.76
CA ASP A 294 20.34 9.56 -14.25
C ASP A 294 19.54 10.67 -14.92
N HIS A 295 18.54 10.33 -15.76
CA HIS A 295 17.68 11.31 -16.40
C HIS A 295 16.94 12.19 -15.38
N TYR A 296 16.29 11.57 -14.40
CA TYR A 296 15.55 12.32 -13.38
C TYR A 296 16.46 13.08 -12.41
N ILE A 297 17.67 12.57 -12.14
CA ILE A 297 18.67 13.26 -11.33
C ILE A 297 19.24 14.48 -12.05
N GLU A 298 19.52 14.36 -13.35
CA GLU A 298 19.99 15.46 -14.18
C GLU A 298 18.92 16.55 -14.28
N ALA A 299 17.67 16.16 -14.52
CA ALA A 299 16.53 17.06 -14.60
C ALA A 299 16.26 17.78 -13.27
N ALA A 300 16.43 17.08 -12.14
CA ALA A 300 16.14 17.59 -10.78
C ALA A 300 14.82 18.38 -10.70
N SER A 301 13.79 17.89 -11.39
CA SER A 301 12.52 18.59 -11.62
C SER A 301 11.39 17.97 -10.80
N TYR A 302 10.59 18.83 -10.16
CA TYR A 302 9.39 18.42 -9.44
C TYR A 302 8.36 17.79 -10.39
N ASP A 303 8.11 18.41 -11.54
CA ASP A 303 7.07 17.96 -12.47
C ASP A 303 7.42 16.60 -13.09
N GLU A 304 8.70 16.39 -13.42
CA GLU A 304 9.18 15.10 -13.93
C GLU A 304 9.08 14.03 -12.84
N LEU A 305 9.55 14.32 -11.62
CA LEU A 305 9.44 13.40 -10.49
C LEU A 305 7.98 13.05 -10.17
N ALA A 306 7.06 14.02 -10.27
CA ALA A 306 5.64 13.80 -10.05
C ALA A 306 5.05 12.83 -11.08
N LYS A 307 5.43 12.95 -12.35
CA LYS A 307 5.03 11.98 -13.41
C LYS A 307 5.56 10.58 -13.11
N LEU A 308 6.83 10.47 -12.69
CA LEU A 308 7.40 9.19 -12.29
C LEU A 308 6.63 8.55 -11.13
N CYS A 309 6.25 9.35 -10.12
CA CYS A 309 5.48 8.85 -8.97
C CYS A 309 4.08 8.37 -9.36
N ALA A 310 3.45 9.05 -10.32
CA ALA A 310 2.12 8.72 -10.80
C ALA A 310 2.09 7.50 -11.74
N ALA A 311 3.24 7.02 -12.21
CA ALA A 311 3.34 5.95 -13.19
C ALA A 311 2.78 4.62 -12.65
N ASP A 312 1.79 4.07 -13.36
CA ASP A 312 1.44 2.65 -13.21
C ASP A 312 2.53 1.74 -13.82
N TYR A 313 2.33 0.42 -13.81
CA TYR A 313 3.33 -0.50 -14.33
C TYR A 313 3.59 -0.31 -15.84
N ALA A 314 2.53 -0.08 -16.64
CA ALA A 314 2.68 0.09 -18.09
C ALA A 314 3.42 1.40 -18.42
N GLU A 315 3.11 2.47 -17.68
CA GLU A 315 3.80 3.74 -17.78
C GLU A 315 5.26 3.63 -17.32
N ALA A 316 5.54 2.89 -16.24
CA ALA A 316 6.91 2.61 -15.80
C ALA A 316 7.72 1.90 -16.89
N VAL A 317 7.15 0.89 -17.56
CA VAL A 317 7.77 0.19 -18.70
C VAL A 317 8.01 1.15 -19.87
N ALA A 318 7.08 2.06 -20.14
CA ALA A 318 7.24 3.07 -21.19
C ALA A 318 8.36 4.09 -20.86
N ILE A 319 8.47 4.50 -19.59
CA ILE A 319 9.55 5.33 -19.07
C ILE A 319 10.89 4.61 -19.27
N HIS A 320 10.97 3.34 -18.87
CA HIS A 320 12.17 2.52 -19.08
C HIS A 320 12.57 2.49 -20.55
N GLY A 321 11.64 2.17 -21.46
CA GLY A 321 11.91 2.10 -22.90
C GLY A 321 12.24 3.46 -23.54
N THR A 322 11.89 4.58 -22.92
CA THR A 322 12.22 5.92 -23.40
C THR A 322 13.68 6.27 -23.13
N TYR A 323 14.17 5.95 -21.93
CA TYR A 323 15.51 6.36 -21.47
C TYR A 323 16.59 5.28 -21.62
N ASN A 324 16.22 4.06 -22.00
CA ASN A 324 17.15 2.96 -22.29
C ASN A 324 17.32 2.67 -23.79
N LYS A 325 17.12 3.67 -24.65
CA LYS A 325 17.44 3.52 -26.07
C LYS A 325 18.94 3.65 -26.27
N GLU A 326 19.59 2.53 -26.59
CA GLU A 326 20.95 2.48 -27.16
C GLU A 326 21.03 3.27 -28.47
#